data_AF-A0A820GAA2-F1
#
_entry.id   AF-A0A820GAA2-F1
#
_cell.length_a   1.000
_cell.length_b   1.000
_cell.length_c   1.000
_cell.angle_alpha   90.00
_cell.angle_beta   90.00
_cell.angle_gamma   90.00
#
_symmetry.space_group_name_H-M   'P 1'
#
loop_
_entity.id
_entity.type
_entity.pdbx_description
1 polymer ?
#
loop_
_entity_poly.entity_id
_entity_poly.type
_entity_poly.pdbx_seq_one_letter_code
_entity_poly.pdbx_strand_id
1 'polypeptide(L)' 'ERNKAKENFHIHQQRIKIWFDKHVVGDKQFEVEDMVLKWDKASEGKGKHSKFQKLCLGPYDITEKIGDATYRLQSL' A
#
# COMPACT_ATOMS: atom_id res chain seq x y z
N GLU A 1 1.42 22.01 32.44
CA GLU A 1 2.37 21.61 31.36
C GLU A 1 2.11 20.21 30.78
N ARG A 2 1.91 19.16 31.59
CA ARG A 2 1.62 17.78 31.11
C ARG A 2 0.46 17.64 30.11
N ASN A 3 -0.62 18.40 30.28
CA ASN A 3 -1.79 18.31 29.38
C ASN A 3 -1.50 18.89 27.98
N LYS A 4 -0.70 19.96 27.92
CA LYS A 4 -0.31 20.62 26.66
C LYS A 4 0.61 19.72 25.82
N ALA A 5 1.48 18.95 26.48
CA ALA A 5 2.32 17.94 25.82
C ALA A 5 1.50 16.78 25.23
N LYS A 6 0.46 16.32 25.93
CA LYS A 6 -0.46 15.28 25.43
C LYS A 6 -1.27 15.75 24.22
N GLU A 7 -1.75 17.00 24.26
CA GLU A 7 -2.48 17.62 23.16
C GLU A 7 -1.60 17.78 21.92
N ASN A 8 -0.40 18.31 22.07
CA ASN A 8 0.58 18.44 20.98
C ASN A 8 0.94 17.07 20.36
N PHE A 9 1.08 16.03 21.20
CA PHE A 9 1.31 14.67 20.73
C PHE A 9 0.13 14.15 19.90
N HIS A 10 -1.11 14.37 20.35
CA HIS A 10 -2.30 13.93 19.63
C HIS A 10 -2.45 14.61 18.26
N ILE A 11 -2.20 15.92 18.20
CA ILE A 11 -2.20 16.69 16.95
C ILE A 11 -1.13 16.17 15.97
N HIS A 12 0.05 15.84 16.48
CA HIS A 12 1.12 15.27 15.66
C HIS A 12 0.75 13.90 15.10
N GLN A 13 0.18 13.02 15.92
CA GLN A 13 -0.30 11.70 15.48
C GLN A 13 -1.41 11.82 14.43
N GLN A 14 -2.33 12.78 14.60
CA GLN A 14 -3.38 13.05 13.59
C GLN A 14 -2.80 13.53 12.26
N ARG A 15 -1.77 14.40 12.27
CA ARG A 15 -1.07 14.84 11.05
C ARG A 15 -0.38 13.68 10.33
N ILE A 16 0.28 12.80 11.09
CA ILE A 16 0.89 11.58 10.53
C ILE A 16 -0.19 10.70 9.89
N LYS A 17 -1.32 10.49 10.58
CA LYS A 17 -2.44 9.70 10.05
C LYS A 17 -3.00 10.29 8.75
N ILE A 18 -3.27 11.60 8.72
CA ILE A 18 -3.80 12.28 7.53
C ILE A 18 -2.81 12.18 6.35
N TRP A 19 -1.51 12.36 6.61
CA TRP A 19 -0.48 12.20 5.59
C TRP A 19 -0.43 10.76 5.07
N PHE A 20 -0.43 9.78 5.98
CA PHE A 20 -0.43 8.35 5.63
C PHE A 20 -1.68 7.97 4.83
N ASP A 21 -2.87 8.39 5.27
CA ASP A 21 -4.12 8.12 4.57
C ASP A 21 -4.11 8.73 3.16
N LYS A 22 -3.57 9.94 2.99
CA LYS A 22 -3.46 10.60 1.68
C LYS A 22 -2.47 9.92 0.73
N HIS A 23 -1.39 9.35 1.26
CA HIS A 23 -0.28 8.83 0.44
C HIS A 23 -0.27 7.31 0.29
N VAL A 24 -0.86 6.58 1.23
CA VAL A 24 -0.88 5.10 1.27
C VAL A 24 -2.30 4.56 1.11
N VAL A 25 -3.31 5.26 1.66
CA VAL A 25 -4.74 4.92 1.50
C VAL A 25 -5.39 5.76 0.39
N GLY A 26 -4.61 6.56 -0.35
CA GLY A 26 -5.12 7.22 -1.54
C GLY A 26 -5.57 6.12 -2.49
N ASP A 27 -6.89 5.96 -2.60
CA ASP A 27 -7.61 5.10 -3.54
C ASP A 27 -7.08 5.39 -4.95
N LYS A 28 -5.95 4.77 -5.29
CA LYS A 28 -5.49 4.71 -6.66
C LYS A 28 -6.45 3.71 -7.29
N GLN A 29 -7.58 4.23 -7.76
CA GLN A 29 -8.53 3.48 -8.55
C GLN A 29 -7.77 3.11 -9.81
N PHE A 30 -7.35 1.86 -9.86
CA PHE A 30 -6.78 1.30 -11.08
C PHE A 30 -7.91 1.09 -12.07
N GLU A 31 -7.62 1.35 -13.33
CA GLU A 31 -8.54 1.11 -14.44
C GLU A 31 -8.23 -0.24 -15.10
N VAL A 32 -9.18 -0.73 -15.89
CA VAL A 32 -8.94 -1.89 -16.76
C VAL A 32 -7.87 -1.49 -17.79
N GLU A 33 -6.96 -2.42 -18.11
CA GLU A 33 -5.74 -2.23 -18.92
C GLU A 33 -4.58 -1.52 -18.22
N ASP A 34 -4.73 -1.07 -16.97
CA ASP A 34 -3.58 -0.58 -16.20
C ASP A 34 -2.60 -1.72 -15.91
N MET A 35 -1.32 -1.44 -16.16
CA MET A 35 -0.22 -2.33 -15.78
C MET A 35 0.17 -2.11 -14.32
N VAL A 36 0.12 -3.17 -13.53
CA VAL A 36 0.42 -3.13 -12.09
C VAL A 36 1.41 -4.20 -11.67
N LEU A 37 2.12 -3.92 -10.58
CA LEU A 37 2.99 -4.90 -9.92
C LEU A 37 2.28 -5.39 -8.66
N LYS A 38 2.21 -6.71 -8.48
CA LYS A 38 1.58 -7.30 -7.30
C LYS A 38 2.58 -7.40 -6.15
N TRP A 39 2.25 -6.83 -5.00
CA TRP A 39 3.08 -6.99 -3.79
C TRP A 39 3.09 -8.44 -3.30
N ASP A 40 4.28 -8.99 -3.02
CA ASP A 40 4.45 -10.35 -2.52
C ASP A 40 4.72 -10.38 -1.00
N LYS A 41 3.64 -10.53 -0.22
CA LYS A 41 3.74 -10.68 1.24
C LYS A 41 4.53 -11.92 1.69
N ALA A 42 4.63 -12.96 0.85
CA ALA A 42 5.36 -14.18 1.23
C ALA A 42 6.87 -13.96 1.41
N SER A 43 7.40 -12.90 0.77
CA SER A 43 8.81 -12.52 0.84
C SER A 43 9.14 -11.69 2.10
N GLU A 44 8.14 -11.13 2.78
CA GLU A 44 8.31 -10.29 3.97
C GLU A 44 8.67 -11.11 5.22
N GLY A 45 8.13 -12.32 5.35
CA GLY A 45 8.37 -13.22 6.49
C GLY A 45 9.68 -14.01 6.45
N LYS A 46 10.39 -14.00 5.32
CA LYS A 46 11.67 -14.71 5.17
C LYS A 46 12.80 -13.80 5.65
N GLY A 47 13.04 -13.77 6.96
CA GLY A 47 13.99 -12.84 7.60
C GLY A 47 15.40 -12.81 7.01
N LYS A 48 16.17 -11.74 7.33
CA LYS A 48 17.61 -11.39 7.09
C LYS A 48 18.31 -11.76 5.76
N HIS A 49 18.00 -12.88 5.11
CA HIS A 49 18.56 -13.34 3.83
C HIS A 49 17.72 -12.95 2.58
N SER A 50 16.54 -12.35 2.76
CA SER A 50 15.69 -11.87 1.65
C SER A 50 16.01 -10.45 1.16
N LYS A 51 17.10 -9.83 1.63
CA LYS A 51 17.49 -8.44 1.31
C LYS A 51 17.57 -8.10 -0.18
N PHE A 52 17.63 -9.10 -1.06
CA PHE A 52 17.66 -8.95 -2.52
C PHE A 52 16.51 -9.66 -3.25
N GLN A 53 15.52 -10.19 -2.53
CA GLN A 53 14.35 -10.77 -3.18
C GLN A 53 13.41 -9.65 -3.63
N LYS A 54 12.85 -9.81 -4.83
CA LYS A 54 11.90 -8.85 -5.39
C LYS A 54 10.65 -8.84 -4.51
N LEU A 55 10.31 -7.68 -3.96
CA LEU A 55 9.13 -7.45 -3.11
C LEU A 55 7.82 -7.42 -3.92
N CYS A 56 7.94 -7.30 -5.25
CA CYS A 56 6.81 -7.31 -6.16
C CYS A 56 6.98 -8.39 -7.22
N LEU A 57 5.88 -9.08 -7.53
CA LEU A 57 5.75 -9.97 -8.68
C LEU A 57 5.44 -9.14 -9.92
N GLY A 58 5.75 -9.73 -11.08
CA GLY A 58 5.91 -9.09 -12.40
C GLY A 58 4.77 -8.18 -12.86
N PRO A 59 4.89 -7.63 -14.08
CA PRO A 59 3.83 -6.81 -14.63
C PRO A 59 2.60 -7.68 -14.90
N TYR A 60 1.47 -7.22 -14.40
CA TYR A 60 0.16 -7.78 -14.68
C TYR A 60 -0.72 -6.69 -15.27
N ASP A 61 -1.55 -7.05 -16.23
CA ASP A 61 -2.61 -6.18 -16.72
C ASP A 61 -3.89 -6.44 -15.94
N ILE A 62 -4.61 -5.38 -15.60
CA ILE A 62 -5.94 -5.49 -15.02
C ILE A 62 -6.93 -5.80 -16.13
N THR A 63 -7.52 -7.00 -16.12
CA THR A 63 -8.49 -7.40 -17.15
C THR A 63 -9.91 -7.01 -16.80
N GLU A 64 -10.21 -6.90 -15.50
CA GLU A 64 -11.56 -6.70 -15.00
C GLU A 64 -11.55 -6.11 -13.58
N LYS A 65 -12.50 -5.22 -13.29
CA LYS A 65 -12.81 -4.74 -11.95
C LYS A 65 -14.03 -5.51 -11.41
N ILE A 66 -13.80 -6.37 -10.42
CA ILE A 66 -14.83 -7.25 -9.82
C ILE A 66 -15.60 -6.52 -8.70
N GLY A 67 -14.95 -5.56 -8.03
CA GLY A 67 -15.55 -4.74 -6.99
C GLY A 67 -14.76 -3.45 -6.77
N ASP A 68 -15.14 -2.64 -5.78
CA ASP A 68 -14.58 -1.31 -5.58
C ASP A 68 -13.04 -1.28 -5.46
N ALA A 69 -12.47 -2.32 -4.84
CA ALA A 69 -11.02 -2.49 -4.68
C ALA A 69 -10.54 -3.91 -5.06
N THR A 70 -11.29 -4.64 -5.88
CA THR A 70 -10.95 -6.02 -6.29
C THR A 70 -10.79 -6.09 -7.80
N TYR A 71 -9.60 -6.50 -8.24
CA TYR A 71 -9.19 -6.52 -9.64
C TYR A 71 -8.73 -7.91 -10.05
N ARG A 72 -9.05 -8.30 -11.28
CA ARG A 72 -8.53 -9.50 -11.91
C ARG A 72 -7.26 -9.15 -12.69
N LEU A 73 -6.22 -9.93 -12.45
CA LEU A 73 -4.90 -9.74 -13.06
C LEU A 73 -4.64 -10.84 -14.08
N GLN A 74 -4.08 -10.47 -15.23
CA GLN A 74 -3.52 -11.38 -16.22
C GLN A 74 -2.02 -11.12 -16.35
N SER A 75 -1.22 -12.19 -16.34
CA SER A 75 0.22 -12.06 -16.62
C SER A 75 0.43 -11.78 -18.09
N LEU A 76 1.34 -10.86 -18.39
CA LEU A 76 1.93 -10.71 -19.72
C LEU A 76 2.76 -11.94 -20.11
#